data_AF-H5SSM9-F1
#
_entry.id   AF-H5SSM9-F1
#
_cell.length_a   1.000
_cell.length_b   1.000
_cell.length_c   1.000
_cell.angle_alpha   90.00
_cell.angle_beta   90.00
_cell.angle_gamma   90.00
#
_symmetry.space_group_name_H-M   'P 1'
#
loop_
_entity.id
_entity.type
_entity.pdbx_description
1 polymer ?
#
loop_
_entity_poly.entity_id
_entity_poly.type
_entity_poly.pdbx_seq_one_letter_code
_entity_poly.pdbx_strand_id
1 'polypeptide(L)' 'MAFGQRKMHDVSHLGLKCASCGVAITELPFQPSSDRPVYCRECARKRSPRGGTSGRGPSRRY' A
#
# COMPACT_ATOMS: atom_id res chain seq x y z
N MET A 1 -17.63 -17.33 10.41
CA MET A 1 -17.18 -15.98 10.00
C MET A 1 -16.32 -16.11 8.76
N ALA A 2 -16.69 -15.36 7.72
CA ALA A 2 -16.10 -15.37 6.38
C ALA A 2 -14.76 -14.63 6.35
N PHE A 3 -13.74 -15.25 5.74
CA PHE A 3 -12.51 -14.55 5.36
C PHE A 3 -12.18 -14.92 3.92
N GLY A 4 -12.79 -14.18 2.99
CA GLY A 4 -12.43 -14.23 1.58
C GLY A 4 -10.91 -14.06 1.44
N GLN A 5 -10.32 -14.97 0.67
CA GLN A 5 -8.88 -15.07 0.46
C GLN A 5 -8.32 -13.70 0.09
N ARG A 6 -7.42 -13.17 0.92
CA ARG A 6 -6.63 -11.96 0.62
C ARG A 6 -5.68 -12.31 -0.53
N LYS A 7 -6.20 -12.31 -1.76
CA LYS A 7 -5.39 -12.51 -2.96
C LYS A 7 -4.45 -11.31 -3.09
N MET A 8 -3.21 -11.51 -2.69
CA MET A 8 -2.12 -10.67 -3.16
C MET A 8 -1.91 -11.05 -4.62
N HIS A 9 -2.07 -10.07 -5.51
CA HIS A 9 -1.85 -10.26 -6.92
C HIS A 9 -0.39 -9.92 -7.20
N ASP A 10 0.36 -10.92 -7.64
CA ASP A 10 1.68 -10.72 -8.22
C ASP A 10 1.51 -9.97 -9.55
N VAL A 11 2.08 -8.78 -9.64
CA VAL A 11 2.04 -7.90 -10.82
C VAL A 11 3.43 -7.74 -11.45
N SER A 12 4.41 -8.50 -10.94
CA SER A 12 5.79 -8.60 -11.43
C SER A 12 5.88 -8.79 -12.96
N HIS A 13 4.94 -9.53 -13.54
CA HIS A 13 4.87 -9.80 -14.98
C HIS A 13 4.31 -8.64 -15.82
N LEU A 14 3.62 -7.67 -15.20
CA LEU A 14 3.03 -6.52 -15.89
C LEU A 14 3.99 -5.32 -16.03
N GLY A 15 5.17 -5.38 -15.40
CA GLY A 15 6.19 -4.33 -15.52
C GLY A 15 5.71 -2.93 -15.10
N LEU A 16 4.79 -2.87 -14.14
CA LEU A 16 4.17 -1.62 -13.70
C LEU A 16 5.18 -0.71 -13.01
N LYS A 17 5.17 0.57 -13.38
CA LYS A 17 6.02 1.60 -12.79
C LYS A 17 5.19 2.57 -11.96
N CYS A 18 5.71 2.95 -10.80
CA CYS A 18 5.08 3.96 -9.95
C CYS A 18 5.05 5.31 -10.66
N ALA A 19 3.86 5.90 -10.79
CA ALA A 19 3.71 7.23 -11.43
C ALA A 19 4.39 8.37 -10.63
N SER A 20 4.72 8.15 -9.36
CA SER A 20 5.34 9.18 -8.50
C SER A 20 6.86 9.07 -8.41
N CYS A 21 7.44 7.87 -8.52
CA CYS A 21 8.87 7.67 -8.31
C CYS A 21 9.55 6.76 -9.36
N GLY A 22 8.79 6.18 -10.29
CA GLY A 22 9.33 5.33 -11.36
C GLY A 22 9.74 3.92 -10.93
N VAL A 23 9.61 3.55 -9.65
CA VAL A 23 9.99 2.22 -9.16
C VAL A 23 9.09 1.12 -9.74
N ALA A 24 9.67 -0.04 -10.05
CA ALA A 24 8.94 -1.22 -10.47
C ALA A 24 8.10 -1.78 -9.31
N ILE A 25 6.86 -2.19 -9.60
CA ILE A 25 5.93 -2.74 -8.62
C ILE A 25 5.71 -4.22 -8.94
N THR A 26 5.99 -5.06 -7.95
CA THR A 26 5.95 -6.53 -8.06
C THR A 26 4.70 -7.13 -7.42
N GLU A 27 4.18 -6.53 -6.35
CA GLU A 27 3.09 -7.11 -5.57
C GLU A 27 2.05 -6.04 -5.18
N LEU A 28 0.77 -6.30 -5.48
CA LEU A 28 -0.34 -5.44 -5.06
C LEU A 28 -1.53 -6.27 -4.54
N PRO A 29 -2.23 -5.82 -3.48
CA PRO A 29 -3.40 -6.52 -2.96
C PRO A 29 -4.68 -6.27 -3.79
N PHE A 30 -4.57 -5.54 -4.90
CA PHE A 30 -5.67 -5.22 -5.80
C PHE A 30 -5.19 -5.37 -7.25
N GLN A 31 -6.12 -5.73 -8.15
CA GLN A 31 -5.84 -5.82 -9.57
C GLN A 31 -5.53 -4.39 -10.11
N PRO A 32 -4.34 -4.13 -10.65
CA PRO A 32 -4.02 -2.82 -11.23
C PRO A 32 -4.89 -2.61 -12.48
N SER A 33 -5.66 -1.53 -12.51
CA SER A 33 -6.49 -1.15 -13.67
C SER A 33 -5.74 -0.15 -14.53
N SER A 34 -5.73 -0.35 -15.85
CA SER A 34 -5.01 0.52 -16.82
C SER A 34 -5.54 1.96 -16.89
N ASP A 35 -6.71 2.23 -16.33
CA ASP A 35 -7.34 3.56 -16.28
C ASP A 35 -6.75 4.50 -15.22
N ARG A 36 -5.99 4.01 -14.23
CA ARG A 36 -5.53 4.82 -13.09
C ARG A 36 -4.04 4.67 -12.81
N PRO A 37 -3.32 5.77 -12.50
CA PRO A 37 -1.91 5.71 -12.17
C PRO A 37 -1.69 4.89 -10.89
N VAL A 38 -0.87 3.84 -11.00
CA VAL A 38 -0.51 2.98 -9.89
C VAL A 38 0.66 3.58 -9.09
N TYR A 39 0.61 3.42 -7.76
CA TYR A 39 1.63 3.90 -6.84
C TYR A 39 2.22 2.74 -6.04
N CYS A 40 3.53 2.81 -5.77
CA CYS A 40 4.18 1.82 -4.92
C CYS A 40 3.70 1.94 -3.46
N ARG A 41 3.92 0.89 -2.67
CA ARG A 41 3.56 0.82 -1.25
C ARG A 41 4.03 2.04 -0.47
N GLU A 42 5.23 2.54 -0.76
CA GLU A 42 5.81 3.71 -0.08
C GLU A 42 5.09 5.01 -0.45
N CYS A 43 4.87 5.27 -1.74
CA CYS A 43 4.13 6.46 -2.19
C CYS A 43 2.67 6.43 -1.73
N ALA A 44 2.03 5.25 -1.73
CA ALA A 44 0.67 5.05 -1.23
C ALA A 44 0.59 5.25 0.29
N ARG A 45 1.58 4.75 1.05
CA ARG A 45 1.71 4.99 2.50
C ARG A 45 1.87 6.47 2.81
N LYS A 46 2.75 7.16 2.08
CA LYS A 46 3.02 8.59 2.27
C LYS A 46 1.82 9.47 1.94
N ARG A 47 0.97 9.05 0.99
CA ARG A 47 -0.31 9.70 0.65
C ARG A 47 -1.45 9.40 1.62
N SER A 48 -1.32 8.40 2.49
CA SER A 48 -2.36 8.07 3.46
C SER A 48 -2.05 8.73 4.81
N PRO A 49 -2.66 9.89 5.15
CA PRO A 49 -2.47 10.54 6.45
C PRO A 49 -3.04 9.71 7.62
N ARG A 50 -3.71 8.57 7.35
CA ARG A 50 -4.37 7.73 8.36
C ARG A 50 -3.47 6.63 8.96
N GLY A 51 -2.17 6.65 8.69
CA GLY A 51 -1.19 5.76 9.32
C GLY A 51 -0.60 6.28 10.62
N GLY A 52 -1.07 7.44 11.15
CA GLY A 52 -0.40 8.16 12.23
C GLY A 52 -1.29 8.80 13.29
N THR A 53 -2.52 8.32 13.49
CA THR A 53 -3.35 8.70 14.65
C THR A 53 -2.92 7.80 15.82
N SER A 54 -1.87 8.16 16.56
CA SER A 54 -1.82 9.12 17.67
C SER A 54 -1.85 8.42 19.03
N GLY A 55 -0.72 8.48 19.75
CA GLY A 55 -0.76 8.82 21.18
C GLY A 55 -1.05 7.71 22.19
N ARG A 56 -0.37 6.55 22.13
CA ARG A 56 -0.07 5.85 23.39
C ARG A 56 1.16 6.50 24.02
N GLY A 57 0.92 7.61 24.72
CA GLY A 57 1.93 8.33 25.48
C GLY A 57 2.66 7.42 26.47
N PRO A 58 3.90 7.74 26.87
CA PRO A 58 4.60 6.95 27.87
C PRO A 58 3.83 7.07 29.19
N SER A 59 3.42 5.93 29.74
CA SER A 59 2.82 5.81 31.06
C SER A 59 3.83 6.21 32.12
N ARG A 60 4.00 7.53 32.33
CA ARG A 60 4.52 8.05 33.60
C ARG A 60 3.39 8.00 34.60
N ARG A 61 3.51 7.09 35.58
CA ARG A 61 2.91 7.03 36.92
C ARG A 61 3.25 5.61 37.38
N TYR A 62 4.29 5.35 38.16
CA TYR A 62 4.76 5.94 39.41
C TYR A 62 6.26 5.65 39.56
#